data_AF-A0A1B7LGD3-F1
#
_entry.id   AF-A0A1B7LGD3-F1
#
_cell.length_a   1.000
_cell.length_b   1.000
_cell.length_c   1.000
_cell.angle_alpha   90.00
_cell.angle_beta   90.00
_cell.angle_gamma   90.00
#
_symmetry.space_group_name_H-M   'P 1'
#
loop_
_entity.id
_entity.type
_entity.pdbx_description
1 polymer ?
#
loop_
_entity_poly.entity_id
_entity_poly.type
_entity_poly.pdbx_seq_one_letter_code
_entity_poly.pdbx_strand_id
1 'polypeptide(L)'
;MNRRLFFRWLAASLLWLLILIVVVISVRSVNIVTRASRVAADAMTVTHQKTLNGVRDIARAFAVEWATWSGNPDDYNRRLGVFLKDTTAVHLPDAVQEVTSSAVSTADAVDKTKYRVRVLLHVRRLVPVSSDSNIPAALVPVTMGDLQRLHINTNGTGQQKLQAWQDMLLCVEIPVQVVDGNPAVIGLPVIVAPEETKGDITGNNFSLSAPPDFKTFIDQFMSMYYSGQPLTNFIAPGVKVNPVSGWKLVSVNDVVVNSETKPTAARVQVTVSAPGAGNVSQTVYLKVRADRGSYLVESLGAGY
;
A
#
# COMPACT_ATOMS: atom_id res chain seq x y z
N MET A 1 -1.35 72.66 -39.08
CA MET A 1 -0.86 71.73 -38.03
C MET A 1 0.45 71.10 -38.49
N ASN A 2 1.54 71.24 -37.72
CA ASN A 2 2.91 70.96 -38.18
C ASN A 2 3.17 69.44 -38.28
N ARG A 3 3.29 68.89 -39.49
CA ARG A 3 3.50 67.44 -39.73
C ARG A 3 4.68 66.84 -38.94
N ARG A 4 5.77 67.60 -38.78
CA ARG A 4 6.95 67.17 -38.00
C ARG A 4 6.69 67.01 -36.51
N LEU A 5 5.85 67.87 -35.92
CA LEU A 5 5.45 67.75 -34.51
C LEU A 5 4.55 66.53 -34.29
N PHE A 6 3.65 66.24 -35.25
CA PHE A 6 2.79 65.05 -35.21
C PHE A 6 3.61 63.75 -35.29
N PHE A 7 4.58 63.64 -36.20
CA PHE A 7 5.44 62.45 -36.29
C PHE A 7 6.32 62.24 -35.05
N ARG A 8 6.82 63.32 -34.41
CA ARG A 8 7.57 63.22 -33.15
C ARG A 8 6.71 62.72 -32.00
N TRP A 9 5.48 63.21 -31.88
CA TRP A 9 4.53 62.74 -30.87
C TRP A 9 4.14 61.27 -31.10
N LEU A 10 3.88 60.89 -32.36
CA LEU A 10 3.53 59.52 -32.70
C LEU A 10 4.68 58.55 -32.41
N ALA A 11 5.92 58.92 -32.74
CA ALA A 11 7.10 58.13 -32.42
C ALA A 11 7.33 58.01 -30.90
N ALA A 12 7.14 59.09 -30.14
CA ALA A 12 7.25 59.06 -28.68
C ALA A 12 6.20 58.16 -28.03
N SER A 13 4.94 58.24 -28.47
CA SER A 13 3.86 57.36 -28.00
C SER A 13 4.13 55.89 -28.30
N LEU A 14 4.66 55.60 -29.50
CA LEU A 14 4.97 54.23 -29.93
C LEU A 14 6.14 53.65 -29.13
N LEU A 15 7.14 54.47 -28.82
CA LEU A 15 8.27 54.09 -27.96
C LEU A 15 7.82 53.82 -26.52
N TRP A 16 6.96 54.68 -25.96
CA TRP A 16 6.38 54.46 -24.63
C TRP A 16 5.51 53.19 -24.55
N LEU A 17 4.72 52.92 -25.59
CA LEU A 17 3.92 51.70 -25.68
C LEU A 17 4.80 50.45 -25.70
N LEU A 18 5.92 50.49 -26.43
CA LEU A 18 6.86 49.39 -26.53
C LEU A 18 7.56 49.12 -25.18
N ILE A 19 7.95 50.17 -24.45
CA ILE A 19 8.48 50.05 -23.09
C ILE A 19 7.46 49.40 -22.16
N LEU A 20 6.20 49.83 -22.22
CA LEU A 20 5.14 49.29 -21.37
C LEU A 20 4.88 47.80 -21.65
N ILE A 21 4.89 47.40 -22.91
CA ILE A 21 4.81 45.99 -23.33
C ILE A 21 5.99 45.18 -22.75
N VAL A 22 7.22 45.68 -22.85
CA VAL A 22 8.41 45.01 -22.30
C VAL A 22 8.30 44.84 -20.79
N VAL A 23 7.83 45.86 -20.06
CA VAL A 23 7.63 45.80 -18.60
C VAL A 23 6.57 44.76 -18.24
N VAL A 24 5.43 44.74 -18.95
CA VAL A 24 4.35 43.76 -18.71
C VAL A 24 4.83 42.33 -18.97
N ILE A 25 5.58 42.12 -20.07
CA ILE A 25 6.16 40.80 -20.38
C ILE A 25 7.17 40.40 -19.30
N SER A 26 8.04 41.31 -18.86
CA SER A 26 9.04 41.04 -17.82
C SER A 26 8.38 40.62 -16.49
N VAL A 27 7.35 41.34 -16.04
CA VAL A 27 6.60 41.01 -14.82
C VAL A 27 5.91 39.64 -14.95
N ARG A 28 5.31 39.35 -16.11
CA ARG A 28 4.68 38.04 -16.35
C ARG A 28 5.70 36.91 -16.38
N SER A 29 6.85 37.11 -17.00
CA SER A 29 7.92 36.11 -17.05
C SER A 29 8.46 35.80 -15.65
N VAL A 30 8.70 36.81 -14.81
CA VAL A 30 9.14 36.60 -13.41
C VAL A 30 8.08 35.83 -12.61
N ASN A 31 6.79 36.16 -12.79
CA ASN A 31 5.71 35.43 -12.11
C ASN A 31 5.58 33.97 -12.57
N ILE A 32 5.83 33.68 -13.85
CA ILE A 32 5.82 32.30 -14.37
C ILE A 32 7.01 31.53 -13.80
N VAL A 33 8.21 32.11 -13.81
CA VAL A 33 9.42 31.45 -13.28
C VAL A 33 9.30 31.19 -11.78
N THR A 34 8.79 32.15 -11.00
CA THR A 34 8.60 31.98 -9.55
C THR A 34 7.54 30.93 -9.22
N ARG A 35 6.47 30.81 -10.01
CA ARG A 35 5.51 29.72 -9.88
C ARG A 35 6.11 28.37 -10.26
N ALA A 36 6.81 28.30 -11.39
CA ALA A 36 7.48 27.09 -11.84
C ALA A 36 8.55 26.64 -10.86
N SER A 37 9.31 27.56 -10.26
CA SER A 37 10.33 27.26 -9.25
C SER A 37 9.71 26.77 -7.94
N ARG A 38 8.54 27.28 -7.53
CA ARG A 38 7.80 26.74 -6.38
C ARG A 38 7.32 25.32 -6.65
N VAL A 39 6.70 25.09 -7.81
CA VAL A 39 6.25 23.75 -8.23
C VAL A 39 7.44 22.78 -8.34
N ALA A 40 8.58 23.23 -8.85
CA ALA A 40 9.79 22.43 -8.93
C ALA A 40 10.46 22.20 -7.56
N ALA A 41 10.33 23.14 -6.61
CA ALA A 41 10.82 22.97 -5.24
C ALA A 41 9.99 21.93 -4.47
N ASP A 42 8.69 21.87 -4.73
CA ASP A 42 7.78 20.87 -4.15
C ASP A 42 7.81 19.53 -4.92
N ALA A 43 8.43 19.49 -6.10
CA ALA A 43 8.55 18.27 -6.89
C ALA A 43 9.56 17.30 -6.26
N MET A 44 9.12 16.06 -6.05
CA MET A 44 9.97 14.98 -5.54
C MET A 44 11.08 14.66 -6.55
N THR A 45 12.32 14.97 -6.18
CA THR A 45 13.50 14.64 -6.98
C THR A 45 13.88 13.16 -6.82
N VAL A 46 14.59 12.59 -7.79
CA VAL A 46 15.11 11.20 -7.72
C VAL A 46 15.99 11.00 -6.48
N THR A 47 16.81 12.00 -6.15
CA THR A 47 17.66 11.99 -4.96
C THR A 47 16.82 11.96 -3.68
N HIS A 48 15.80 12.82 -3.60
CA HIS A 48 14.89 12.84 -2.45
C HIS A 48 14.15 11.51 -2.27
N GLN A 49 13.67 10.91 -3.37
CA GLN A 49 13.04 9.60 -3.35
C GLN A 49 13.98 8.49 -2.87
N LYS A 50 15.24 8.50 -3.35
CA LYS A 50 16.26 7.52 -2.91
C LYS A 50 16.54 7.65 -1.41
N THR A 51 16.71 8.88 -0.91
CA THR A 51 16.91 9.13 0.52
C THR A 51 15.72 8.67 1.34
N LEU A 52 14.50 9.02 0.93
CA LEU A 52 13.28 8.63 1.62
C LEU A 52 13.10 7.10 1.67
N ASN A 53 13.38 6.40 0.57
CA ASN A 53 13.37 4.94 0.55
C ASN A 53 14.40 4.35 1.51
N GLY A 54 15.62 4.87 1.54
CA GLY A 54 16.63 4.43 2.50
C GLY A 54 16.21 4.65 3.95
N VAL A 55 15.58 5.79 4.26
CA VAL A 55 15.02 6.10 5.58
C VAL A 55 13.93 5.10 5.97
N ARG A 56 13.03 4.77 5.04
CA ARG A 56 11.97 3.77 5.25
C ARG A 56 12.54 2.38 5.48
N ASP A 57 13.54 1.98 4.68
CA ASP A 57 14.15 0.66 4.74
C ASP A 57 14.93 0.45 6.04
N ILE A 58 15.76 1.42 6.45
CA ILE A 58 16.53 1.29 7.70
C ILE A 58 15.61 1.25 8.92
N ALA A 59 14.56 2.07 8.93
CA ALA A 59 13.58 2.08 10.02
C ALA A 59 12.84 0.74 10.09
N ARG A 60 12.33 0.24 8.96
CA ARG A 60 11.65 -1.06 8.91
C ARG A 60 12.56 -2.19 9.37
N ALA A 61 13.79 -2.25 8.89
CA ALA A 61 14.75 -3.28 9.28
C ALA A 61 15.04 -3.24 10.79
N PHE A 62 15.29 -2.05 11.34
CA PHE A 62 15.48 -1.88 12.78
C PHE A 62 14.23 -2.27 13.59
N ALA A 63 13.04 -1.89 13.13
CA ALA A 63 11.77 -2.24 13.76
C ALA A 63 11.61 -3.76 13.91
N VAL A 64 11.92 -4.49 12.83
CA VAL A 64 11.82 -5.95 12.77
C VAL A 64 12.79 -6.58 13.77
N GLU A 65 14.05 -6.15 13.78
CA GLU A 65 15.06 -6.70 14.68
C GLU A 65 14.78 -6.38 16.14
N TRP A 66 14.35 -5.16 16.43
CA TRP A 66 13.95 -4.73 17.78
C TRP A 66 12.74 -5.51 18.30
N ALA A 67 11.74 -5.74 17.45
CA ALA A 67 10.55 -6.49 17.83
C ALA A 67 10.72 -8.02 17.76
N THR A 68 11.86 -8.54 17.31
CA THR A 68 12.11 -9.99 17.27
C THR A 68 12.97 -10.40 18.45
N TRP A 69 12.48 -11.30 19.28
CA TRP A 69 13.19 -11.83 20.43
C TRP A 69 13.13 -13.36 20.45
N SER A 70 14.30 -13.99 20.34
CA SER A 70 14.44 -15.46 20.31
C SER A 70 14.70 -16.08 21.69
N GLY A 71 14.81 -15.27 22.75
CA GLY A 71 15.26 -15.73 24.07
C GLY A 71 16.78 -15.71 24.27
N ASN A 72 17.56 -15.26 23.27
CA ASN A 72 19.02 -15.17 23.34
C ASN A 72 19.50 -13.70 23.36
N PRO A 73 20.01 -13.19 24.51
CA PRO A 73 20.50 -11.82 24.65
C PRO A 73 21.63 -11.46 23.68
N ASP A 74 22.58 -12.36 23.47
CA ASP A 74 23.76 -12.10 22.62
C ASP A 74 23.36 -11.97 21.15
N ASP A 75 22.46 -12.85 20.70
CA ASP A 75 21.91 -12.77 19.34
C ASP A 75 21.14 -11.47 19.12
N TYR A 76 20.29 -11.09 20.08
CA TYR A 76 19.51 -9.86 20.02
C TYR A 76 20.40 -8.61 19.97
N ASN A 77 21.37 -8.52 20.90
CA ASN A 77 22.32 -7.41 20.93
C ASN A 77 23.16 -7.34 19.65
N ARG A 78 23.59 -8.48 19.10
CA ARG A 78 24.32 -8.54 17.83
C ARG A 78 23.49 -7.99 16.67
N ARG A 79 22.20 -8.35 16.57
CA ARG A 79 21.31 -7.85 15.52
C ARG A 79 21.02 -6.36 15.67
N LEU A 80 20.80 -5.88 16.89
CA LEU A 80 20.61 -4.45 17.15
C LEU A 80 21.87 -3.61 16.97
N GLY A 81 23.05 -4.20 17.20
CA GLY A 81 24.35 -3.55 17.01
C GLY A 81 24.64 -3.15 15.55
N VAL A 82 23.87 -3.65 14.59
CA VAL A 82 23.91 -3.19 13.19
C VAL A 82 23.37 -1.76 13.04
N PHE A 83 22.46 -1.35 13.94
CA PHE A 83 21.75 -0.06 13.86
C PHE A 83 22.18 0.91 14.96
N LEU A 84 22.47 0.40 16.15
CA LEU A 84 22.80 1.18 17.33
C LEU A 84 24.27 0.97 17.71
N LYS A 85 24.98 2.07 17.99
CA LYS A 85 26.36 2.02 18.51
C LYS A 85 26.43 1.47 19.94
N ASP A 86 25.35 1.64 20.69
CA ASP A 86 25.21 1.19 22.07
C ASP A 86 23.85 0.52 22.24
N THR A 87 23.86 -0.76 22.62
CA THR A 87 22.66 -1.56 22.87
C THR A 87 22.40 -1.76 24.36
N THR A 88 23.24 -1.23 25.25
CA THR A 88 23.13 -1.43 26.72
C THR A 88 21.86 -0.80 27.31
N ALA A 89 21.32 0.24 26.65
CA ALA A 89 20.07 0.89 27.03
C ALA A 89 18.81 0.14 26.55
N VAL A 90 18.93 -0.95 25.80
CA VAL A 90 17.78 -1.70 25.29
C VAL A 90 17.30 -2.68 26.35
N HIS A 91 16.04 -2.54 26.76
CA HIS A 91 15.39 -3.54 27.63
C HIS A 91 15.10 -4.82 26.85
N LEU A 92 15.51 -5.96 27.40
CA LEU A 92 15.21 -7.27 26.84
C LEU A 92 13.73 -7.60 27.01
N PRO A 93 13.04 -8.15 25.99
CA PRO A 93 11.67 -8.59 26.13
C PRO A 93 11.52 -9.81 27.06
N ASP A 94 10.44 -9.84 27.84
CA ASP A 94 10.17 -10.92 28.81
C ASP A 94 9.80 -12.26 28.16
N ALA A 95 9.31 -12.24 26.92
CA ALA A 95 8.79 -13.41 26.24
C ALA A 95 9.16 -13.42 24.76
N VAL A 96 9.47 -14.61 24.24
CA VAL A 96 9.82 -14.85 22.83
C VAL A 96 8.76 -14.19 21.93
N GLN A 97 9.25 -13.44 20.94
CA GLN A 97 8.42 -12.67 20.03
C GLN A 97 9.01 -12.74 18.61
N GLU A 98 8.14 -12.90 17.62
CA GLU A 98 8.54 -12.96 16.22
C GLU A 98 7.70 -12.01 15.38
N VAL A 99 8.35 -11.34 14.44
CA VAL A 99 7.68 -10.46 13.47
C VAL A 99 7.32 -11.29 12.25
N THR A 100 6.02 -11.37 11.92
CA THR A 100 5.51 -12.12 10.76
C THR A 100 5.35 -11.23 9.53
N SER A 101 5.12 -9.93 9.72
CA SER A 101 5.02 -8.95 8.64
C SER A 101 5.40 -7.56 9.14
N SER A 102 5.94 -6.72 8.25
CA SER A 102 6.24 -5.32 8.52
C SER A 102 5.88 -4.42 7.33
N ALA A 103 5.30 -3.26 7.63
CA ALA A 103 4.95 -2.26 6.64
C ALA A 103 5.25 -0.85 7.18
N VAL A 104 5.83 0.02 6.35
CA VAL A 104 6.02 1.42 6.72
C VAL A 104 4.73 2.17 6.41
N SER A 105 4.12 2.80 7.42
CA SER A 105 2.90 3.59 7.24
C SER A 105 3.23 5.02 6.83
N THR A 106 4.10 5.70 7.56
CA THR A 106 4.51 7.08 7.27
C THR A 106 6.01 7.28 7.47
N ALA A 107 6.55 8.32 6.83
CA ALA A 107 7.93 8.76 7.00
C ALA A 107 7.96 10.30 6.92
N ASP A 108 7.79 10.93 8.07
CA ASP A 108 7.61 12.37 8.19
C ASP A 108 8.94 13.05 8.48
N ALA A 109 9.29 14.07 7.69
CA ALA A 109 10.48 14.88 7.95
C ALA A 109 10.21 15.80 9.15
N VAL A 110 11.03 15.67 10.19
CA VAL A 110 11.06 16.58 11.35
C VAL A 110 11.94 17.79 11.05
N ASP A 111 13.03 17.56 10.30
CA ASP A 111 13.97 18.57 9.81
C ASP A 111 14.60 18.07 8.50
N LYS A 112 15.45 18.86 7.84
CA LYS A 112 16.12 18.55 6.57
C LYS A 112 16.83 17.20 6.54
N THR A 113 17.30 16.73 7.69
CA THR A 113 18.05 15.47 7.82
C THR A 113 17.42 14.49 8.81
N LYS A 114 16.30 14.82 9.44
CA LYS A 114 15.71 13.99 10.51
C LYS A 114 14.29 13.59 10.16
N TYR A 115 13.97 12.33 10.40
CA TYR A 115 12.71 11.73 10.05
C TYR A 115 12.13 10.95 11.24
N ARG A 116 10.81 10.92 11.32
CA ARG A 116 10.04 9.99 12.14
C ARG A 116 9.35 9.02 11.21
N VAL A 117 9.68 7.74 11.36
CA VAL A 117 9.13 6.70 10.51
C VAL A 117 8.23 5.82 11.35
N ARG A 118 6.97 5.68 10.94
CA ARG A 118 6.03 4.77 11.58
C ARG A 118 6.03 3.44 10.85
N VAL A 119 6.20 2.37 11.61
CA VAL A 119 6.25 1.00 11.09
C VAL A 119 5.20 0.17 11.80
N LEU A 120 4.30 -0.42 11.02
CA LEU A 120 3.32 -1.39 11.45
C LEU A 120 3.93 -2.78 11.40
N LEU A 121 3.84 -3.52 12.50
CA LEU A 121 4.40 -4.84 12.68
C LEU A 121 3.29 -5.80 13.08
N HIS A 122 3.13 -6.87 12.30
CA HIS A 122 2.39 -8.05 12.76
C HIS A 122 3.39 -8.91 13.53
N VAL A 123 3.11 -9.14 14.80
CA VAL A 123 3.97 -9.93 15.68
C VAL A 123 3.18 -11.07 16.29
N ARG A 124 3.87 -12.16 16.56
CA ARG A 124 3.37 -13.24 17.41
C ARG A 124 4.25 -13.33 18.64
N ARG A 125 3.64 -13.43 19.82
CA ARG A 125 4.36 -13.54 21.10
C ARG A 125 3.94 -14.81 21.82
N LEU A 126 4.89 -15.50 22.42
CA LEU A 126 4.58 -16.62 23.31
C LEU A 126 4.06 -16.08 24.64
N VAL A 127 2.82 -16.41 24.96
CA VAL A 127 2.18 -16.01 26.22
C VAL A 127 1.78 -17.23 27.03
N PRO A 128 1.89 -17.18 28.37
CA PRO A 128 1.40 -18.26 29.23
C PRO A 128 -0.12 -18.33 29.13
N VAL A 129 -0.64 -19.54 29.02
CA VAL A 129 -2.08 -19.81 28.91
C VAL A 129 -2.54 -20.78 29.99
N SER A 130 -3.76 -20.59 30.46
CA SER A 130 -4.39 -21.46 31.47
C SER A 130 -4.66 -22.84 30.88
N SER A 131 -4.44 -23.90 31.65
CA SER A 131 -4.64 -25.30 31.22
C SER A 131 -6.07 -25.63 30.76
N ASP A 132 -7.05 -24.81 31.13
CA ASP A 132 -8.47 -25.03 30.80
C ASP A 132 -8.91 -24.31 29.51
N SER A 133 -7.98 -23.60 28.84
CA SER A 133 -8.31 -22.88 27.61
C SER A 133 -8.22 -23.81 26.39
N ASN A 134 -9.32 -23.86 25.61
CA ASN A 134 -9.40 -24.65 24.37
C ASN A 134 -8.62 -23.94 23.26
N ILE A 135 -7.30 -24.13 23.24
CA ILE A 135 -6.40 -23.48 22.28
C ILE A 135 -6.19 -24.42 21.09
N PRO A 136 -6.35 -23.93 19.84
CA PRO A 136 -6.03 -24.70 18.65
C PRO A 136 -4.59 -25.24 18.71
N ALA A 137 -4.42 -26.54 18.44
CA ALA A 137 -3.11 -27.19 18.48
C ALA A 137 -2.05 -26.48 17.59
N ALA A 138 -2.49 -25.82 16.52
CA ALA A 138 -1.62 -25.04 15.63
C ALA A 138 -0.94 -23.83 16.29
N LEU A 139 -1.46 -23.34 17.42
CA LEU A 139 -0.91 -22.19 18.15
C LEU A 139 0.03 -22.58 19.28
N VAL A 140 0.13 -23.88 19.60
CA VAL A 140 1.04 -24.39 20.62
C VAL A 140 2.39 -24.66 19.97
N PRO A 141 3.48 -23.99 20.42
CA PRO A 141 4.81 -24.25 19.88
C PRO A 141 5.27 -25.66 20.26
N VAL A 142 5.96 -26.34 19.35
CA VAL A 142 6.71 -27.56 19.68
C VAL A 142 8.03 -27.14 20.31
N THR A 143 8.25 -27.51 21.57
CA THR A 143 9.50 -27.22 22.27
C THR A 143 10.49 -28.38 22.14
N MET A 144 11.78 -28.10 22.37
CA MET A 144 12.80 -29.16 22.46
C MET A 144 12.47 -30.20 23.54
N GLY A 145 11.83 -29.78 24.63
CA GLY A 145 11.35 -30.69 25.67
C GLY A 145 10.27 -31.66 25.16
N ASP A 146 9.39 -31.20 24.29
CA ASP A 146 8.36 -32.06 23.67
C ASP A 146 8.98 -33.10 22.73
N LEU A 147 9.99 -32.70 21.94
CA LEU A 147 10.74 -33.61 21.08
C LEU A 147 11.55 -34.65 21.87
N GLN A 148 12.11 -34.27 23.02
CA GLN A 148 12.82 -35.18 23.91
C GLN A 148 11.87 -36.17 24.59
N ARG A 149 10.65 -35.76 24.96
CA ARG A 149 9.60 -36.67 25.47
C ARG A 149 9.09 -37.65 24.42
N LEU A 150 9.10 -37.28 23.14
CA LEU A 150 8.80 -38.22 22.05
C LEU A 150 9.90 -39.28 21.90
N HIS A 151 11.16 -38.95 22.23
CA HIS A 151 12.29 -39.89 22.19
C HIS A 151 12.42 -40.77 23.43
N ILE A 152 12.07 -40.25 24.61
CA ILE A 152 12.14 -40.97 25.87
C ILE A 152 10.71 -41.31 26.27
N ASN A 153 10.32 -42.58 26.12
CA ASN A 153 9.00 -43.14 26.44
C ASN A 153 8.69 -43.05 27.96
N THR A 154 8.61 -41.83 28.47
CA THR A 154 8.49 -41.50 29.89
C THR A 154 7.24 -40.67 30.10
N ASN A 155 6.32 -41.26 30.86
CA ASN A 155 5.07 -40.64 31.34
C ASN A 155 5.35 -39.59 32.41
N GLY A 156 6.19 -38.59 32.10
CA GLY A 156 6.55 -37.52 33.01
C GLY A 156 5.46 -36.45 33.08
N THR A 157 4.65 -36.48 34.14
CA THR A 157 3.59 -35.52 34.49
C THR A 157 4.14 -34.21 35.07
N GLY A 158 5.06 -33.56 34.36
CA GLY A 158 5.38 -32.17 34.65
C GLY A 158 4.27 -31.26 34.12
N GLN A 159 3.48 -30.63 35.00
CA GLN A 159 2.57 -29.53 34.63
C GLN A 159 3.40 -28.36 34.10
N GLN A 160 3.73 -28.41 32.82
CA GLN A 160 4.36 -27.30 32.12
C GLN A 160 3.26 -26.26 31.88
N LYS A 161 3.51 -25.02 32.31
CA LYS A 161 2.64 -23.89 31.92
C LYS A 161 2.61 -23.87 30.40
N LEU A 162 1.44 -24.19 29.85
CA LEU A 162 1.20 -24.15 28.41
C LEU A 162 1.50 -22.72 27.94
N GLN A 163 2.20 -22.59 26.83
CA GLN A 163 2.41 -21.34 26.13
C GLN A 163 1.74 -21.45 24.77
N ALA A 164 1.19 -20.36 24.28
CA ALA A 164 0.62 -20.29 22.94
C ALA A 164 1.08 -19.02 22.23
N TRP A 165 1.16 -19.09 20.91
CA TRP A 165 1.35 -17.91 20.08
C TRP A 165 0.10 -17.04 20.12
N GLN A 166 0.29 -15.78 20.50
CA GLN A 166 -0.73 -14.75 20.41
C GLN A 166 -0.31 -13.73 19.35
N ASP A 167 -1.16 -13.55 18.35
CA ASP A 167 -0.98 -12.53 17.32
C ASP A 167 -1.33 -11.14 17.87
N MET A 168 -0.51 -10.17 17.53
CA MET A 168 -0.64 -8.78 17.93
C MET A 168 -0.24 -7.85 16.79
N LEU A 169 -0.84 -6.67 16.78
CA LEU A 169 -0.46 -5.58 15.89
C LEU A 169 0.26 -4.51 16.70
N LEU A 170 1.49 -4.18 16.33
CA LEU A 170 2.28 -3.10 16.93
C LEU A 170 2.50 -2.01 15.90
N CYS A 171 2.38 -0.75 16.32
CA CYS A 171 2.85 0.38 15.53
C CYS A 171 3.98 1.05 16.32
N VAL A 172 5.13 1.24 15.68
CA VAL A 172 6.31 1.82 16.31
C VAL A 172 6.79 3.03 15.52
N GLU A 173 7.18 4.09 16.22
CA GLU A 173 7.83 5.26 15.66
C GLU A 173 9.35 5.15 15.86
N ILE A 174 10.11 5.30 14.77
CA ILE A 174 11.56 5.18 14.75
C ILE A 174 12.18 6.50 14.29
N PRO A 175 13.05 7.11 15.11
CA PRO A 175 13.78 8.30 14.71
C PRO A 175 14.99 7.94 13.84
N VAL A 176 15.04 8.51 12.64
CA VAL A 176 16.12 8.30 11.66
C VAL A 176 16.77 9.64 11.32
N GLN A 177 18.10 9.65 11.20
CA GLN A 177 18.86 10.79 10.70
C GLN A 177 19.65 10.40 9.45
N VAL A 178 19.67 11.28 8.46
CA VAL A 178 20.52 11.15 7.28
C VAL A 178 21.82 11.89 7.54
N VAL A 179 22.94 11.16 7.55
CA VAL A 179 24.30 11.70 7.71
C VAL A 179 25.08 11.35 6.45
N ASP A 180 25.60 12.36 5.76
CA ASP A 180 26.35 12.20 4.50
C ASP A 180 25.59 11.36 3.44
N GLY A 181 24.27 11.53 3.37
CA GLY A 181 23.40 10.80 2.46
C GLY A 181 23.02 9.38 2.90
N ASN A 182 23.52 8.92 4.05
CA ASN A 182 23.23 7.60 4.60
C ASN A 182 22.26 7.69 5.79
N PRO A 183 21.13 6.98 5.75
CA PRO A 183 20.16 6.98 6.84
C PRO A 183 20.65 6.08 7.99
N ALA A 184 20.56 6.57 9.21
CA ALA A 184 20.95 5.87 10.44
C ALA A 184 19.90 6.08 11.53
N VAL A 185 19.67 5.05 12.34
CA VAL A 185 18.78 5.13 13.50
C VAL A 185 19.47 5.93 14.60
N ILE A 186 18.76 6.89 15.20
CA ILE A 186 19.32 7.80 16.22
C ILE A 186 18.69 7.64 17.60
N GLY A 187 17.82 6.66 17.80
CA GLY A 187 17.15 6.43 19.07
C GLY A 187 16.34 5.13 19.09
N LEU A 188 15.90 4.76 20.30
CA LEU A 188 15.04 3.60 20.50
C LEU A 188 13.64 3.85 19.92
N PRO A 189 12.96 2.80 19.45
CA PRO A 189 11.61 2.92 18.96
C PRO A 189 10.63 3.19 20.11
N VAL A 190 9.54 3.88 19.81
CA VAL A 190 8.43 4.10 20.75
C VAL A 190 7.17 3.46 20.17
N ILE A 191 6.43 2.73 20.99
CA ILE A 191 5.13 2.17 20.60
C ILE A 191 4.12 3.31 20.55
N VAL A 192 3.44 3.47 19.42
CA VAL A 192 2.45 4.51 19.16
C VAL A 192 1.13 3.89 18.70
N ALA A 193 0.04 4.65 18.76
CA ALA A 193 -1.22 4.21 18.17
C ALA A 193 -1.11 4.14 16.64
N PRO A 194 -1.70 3.12 15.97
CA PRO A 194 -1.81 3.11 14.52
C PRO A 194 -2.75 4.24 14.06
N GLU A 195 -2.53 4.75 12.85
CA GLU A 195 -3.45 5.71 12.24
C GLU A 195 -4.75 5.00 11.84
N GLU A 196 -5.89 5.56 12.26
CA GLU A 196 -7.22 4.97 12.02
C GLU A 196 -7.83 5.36 10.67
N THR A 197 -7.02 5.78 9.69
CA THR A 197 -7.53 6.17 8.38
C THR A 197 -8.05 4.93 7.65
N LYS A 198 -9.36 4.74 7.67
CA LYS A 198 -10.03 3.68 6.91
C LYS A 198 -10.29 4.20 5.49
N GLY A 199 -9.90 3.40 4.49
CA GLY A 199 -10.39 3.60 3.14
C GLY A 199 -11.89 3.33 3.08
N ASP A 200 -12.59 4.03 2.20
CA ASP A 200 -14.00 3.77 1.91
C ASP A 200 -14.11 3.06 0.55
N ILE A 201 -15.06 2.14 0.45
CA ILE A 201 -15.44 1.52 -0.82
C ILE A 201 -16.53 2.41 -1.40
N THR A 202 -16.13 3.43 -2.15
CA THR A 202 -17.09 4.31 -2.83
C THR A 202 -17.81 3.52 -3.92
N GLY A 203 -19.04 3.11 -3.64
CA GLY A 203 -19.95 2.56 -4.63
C GLY A 203 -20.44 3.66 -5.56
N ASN A 204 -19.91 3.72 -6.78
CA ASN A 204 -20.46 4.58 -7.83
C ASN A 204 -21.94 4.24 -8.13
N ASN A 205 -22.62 5.16 -8.84
CA ASN A 205 -24.04 5.15 -9.24
C ASN A 205 -24.50 3.95 -10.11
N PHE A 206 -24.26 2.72 -9.66
CA PHE A 206 -24.72 1.48 -10.27
C PHE A 206 -25.96 1.00 -9.54
N SER A 207 -27.13 1.50 -9.95
CA SER A 207 -28.41 1.17 -9.30
C SER A 207 -29.37 0.37 -10.18
N LEU A 208 -29.05 0.21 -11.47
CA LEU A 208 -29.95 -0.37 -12.45
C LEU A 208 -29.59 -1.83 -12.72
N SER A 209 -30.59 -2.70 -12.83
CA SER A 209 -30.36 -4.10 -13.18
C SER A 209 -29.89 -4.20 -14.63
N ALA A 210 -28.87 -5.02 -14.88
CA ALA A 210 -28.42 -5.29 -16.24
C ALA A 210 -29.52 -5.94 -17.12
N PRO A 211 -29.58 -5.62 -18.42
CA PRO A 211 -30.37 -6.37 -19.40
C PRO A 211 -29.95 -7.86 -19.48
N PRO A 212 -30.86 -8.80 -19.80
CA PRO A 212 -30.57 -10.23 -19.83
C PRO A 212 -29.41 -10.63 -20.76
N ASP A 213 -29.34 -10.00 -21.92
CA ASP A 213 -28.32 -10.16 -22.94
C ASP A 213 -26.95 -9.62 -22.47
N PHE A 214 -26.94 -8.53 -21.70
CA PHE A 214 -25.73 -8.06 -21.04
C PHE A 214 -25.29 -9.01 -19.92
N LYS A 215 -26.22 -9.56 -19.12
CA LYS A 215 -25.90 -10.57 -18.08
C LYS A 215 -25.23 -11.81 -18.68
N THR A 216 -25.77 -12.30 -19.80
CA THR A 216 -25.18 -13.43 -20.54
C THR A 216 -23.74 -13.14 -20.97
N PHE A 217 -23.48 -11.93 -21.50
CA PHE A 217 -22.14 -11.49 -21.86
C PHE A 217 -21.19 -11.48 -20.65
N ILE A 218 -21.65 -10.95 -19.51
CA ILE A 218 -20.87 -10.91 -18.27
C ILE A 218 -20.56 -12.31 -17.75
N ASP A 219 -21.53 -13.21 -17.74
CA ASP A 219 -21.35 -14.59 -17.29
C ASP A 219 -20.29 -15.32 -18.12
N GLN A 220 -20.37 -15.18 -19.44
CA GLN A 220 -19.38 -15.76 -20.36
C GLN A 220 -18.00 -15.14 -20.16
N PHE A 221 -17.91 -13.82 -20.09
CA PHE A 221 -16.65 -13.11 -19.89
C PHE A 221 -16.01 -13.49 -18.55
N MET A 222 -16.76 -13.49 -17.45
CA MET A 222 -16.25 -13.85 -16.12
C MET A 222 -15.82 -15.32 -16.05
N SER A 223 -16.59 -16.21 -16.69
CA SER A 223 -16.25 -17.63 -16.77
C SER A 223 -14.90 -17.82 -17.47
N MET A 224 -14.68 -17.15 -18.60
CA MET A 224 -13.41 -17.20 -19.33
C MET A 224 -12.28 -16.52 -18.56
N TYR A 225 -12.56 -15.39 -17.91
CA TYR A 225 -11.58 -14.62 -17.14
C TYR A 225 -11.01 -15.44 -15.98
N TYR A 226 -11.87 -16.10 -15.18
CA TYR A 226 -11.41 -16.90 -14.04
C TYR A 226 -10.92 -18.30 -14.43
N SER A 227 -11.32 -18.84 -15.59
CA SER A 227 -10.81 -20.13 -16.08
C SER A 227 -9.47 -20.03 -16.82
N GLY A 228 -8.88 -18.84 -16.94
CA GLY A 228 -7.61 -18.65 -17.63
C GLY A 228 -7.71 -18.72 -19.16
N GLN A 229 -8.92 -18.62 -19.73
CA GLN A 229 -9.13 -18.76 -21.17
C GLN A 229 -8.87 -17.45 -21.95
N PRO A 230 -8.50 -17.53 -23.25
CA PRO A 230 -8.27 -16.34 -24.07
C PRO A 230 -9.50 -15.43 -24.18
N LEU A 231 -9.34 -14.14 -23.88
CA LEU A 231 -10.43 -13.15 -23.86
C LEU A 231 -10.59 -12.35 -25.16
N THR A 232 -9.94 -12.77 -26.24
CA THR A 232 -9.78 -12.01 -27.50
C THR A 232 -11.09 -11.47 -28.07
N ASN A 233 -12.20 -12.20 -27.88
CA ASN A 233 -13.53 -11.82 -28.40
C ASN A 233 -14.36 -10.96 -27.45
N PHE A 234 -13.86 -10.71 -26.24
CA PHE A 234 -14.59 -9.99 -25.20
C PHE A 234 -13.91 -8.68 -24.81
N ILE A 235 -12.68 -8.43 -25.26
CA ILE A 235 -11.91 -7.22 -24.94
C ILE A 235 -11.82 -6.30 -26.16
N ALA A 236 -11.84 -4.99 -25.92
CA ALA A 236 -11.62 -4.03 -26.99
C ALA A 236 -10.18 -4.13 -27.54
N PRO A 237 -9.97 -3.91 -28.86
CA PRO A 237 -8.62 -3.92 -29.44
C PRO A 237 -7.66 -2.97 -28.71
N GLY A 238 -6.46 -3.47 -28.39
CA GLY A 238 -5.43 -2.71 -27.69
C GLY A 238 -5.56 -2.69 -26.15
N VAL A 239 -6.62 -3.28 -25.59
CA VAL A 239 -6.81 -3.38 -24.14
C VAL A 239 -5.99 -4.52 -23.55
N LYS A 240 -5.34 -4.26 -22.41
CA LYS A 240 -4.54 -5.24 -21.66
C LYS A 240 -5.30 -5.78 -20.46
N VAL A 241 -6.31 -6.62 -20.72
CA VAL A 241 -6.98 -7.42 -19.67
C VAL A 241 -6.58 -8.87 -19.87
N ASN A 242 -5.83 -9.40 -18.91
CA ASN A 242 -5.34 -10.78 -18.93
C ASN A 242 -6.23 -11.65 -18.04
N PRO A 243 -6.61 -12.87 -18.48
CA PRO A 243 -7.35 -13.79 -17.63
C PRO A 243 -6.49 -14.26 -16.45
N VAL A 244 -7.15 -14.61 -15.35
CA VAL A 244 -6.51 -15.13 -14.14
C VAL A 244 -6.49 -16.65 -14.20
N SER A 245 -5.36 -17.25 -13.84
CA SER A 245 -5.21 -18.71 -13.73
C SER A 245 -5.24 -19.15 -12.26
N GLY A 246 -5.67 -20.40 -12.02
CA GLY A 246 -5.69 -21.01 -10.69
C GLY A 246 -6.94 -20.72 -9.84
N TRP A 247 -7.88 -19.94 -10.38
CA TRP A 247 -9.18 -19.67 -9.77
C TRP A 247 -10.30 -20.35 -10.57
N LYS A 248 -11.46 -20.50 -9.95
CA LYS A 248 -12.68 -21.03 -10.58
C LYS A 248 -13.83 -20.10 -10.27
N LEU A 249 -14.56 -19.67 -11.30
CA LEU A 249 -15.84 -19.00 -11.11
C LEU A 249 -16.87 -20.02 -10.57
N VAL A 250 -17.43 -19.71 -9.41
CA VAL A 250 -18.53 -20.49 -8.79
C VAL A 250 -19.87 -19.94 -9.25
N SER A 251 -20.04 -18.61 -9.19
CA SER A 251 -21.26 -17.94 -9.60
C SER A 251 -21.05 -16.46 -9.89
N VAL A 252 -21.92 -15.90 -10.73
CA VAL A 252 -22.15 -14.45 -10.82
C VAL A 252 -23.43 -14.17 -10.02
N ASN A 253 -23.31 -13.38 -8.95
CA ASN A 253 -24.37 -13.18 -7.97
C ASN A 253 -25.26 -11.98 -8.31
N ASP A 254 -24.63 -10.89 -8.75
CA ASP A 254 -25.32 -9.63 -9.06
C ASP A 254 -24.61 -8.91 -10.22
N VAL A 255 -25.39 -8.27 -11.07
CA VAL A 255 -24.90 -7.45 -12.20
C VAL A 255 -25.75 -6.19 -12.28
N VAL A 256 -25.16 -5.07 -11.87
CA VAL A 256 -25.77 -3.75 -11.97
C VAL A 256 -24.98 -2.86 -12.92
N VAL A 257 -25.70 -1.99 -13.63
CA VAL A 257 -25.15 -1.13 -14.69
C VAL A 257 -25.50 0.33 -14.43
N ASN A 258 -24.80 1.22 -15.13
CA ASN A 258 -25.07 2.65 -15.08
C ASN A 258 -26.24 3.09 -15.97
N SER A 259 -26.62 2.28 -16.97
CA SER A 259 -27.75 2.53 -17.86
C SER A 259 -28.29 1.20 -18.37
N GLU A 260 -29.61 1.01 -18.33
CA GLU A 260 -30.25 -0.22 -18.84
C GLU A 260 -30.17 -0.32 -20.37
N THR A 261 -30.38 0.78 -21.09
CA THR A 261 -30.46 0.76 -22.56
C THR A 261 -29.10 0.75 -23.26
N LYS A 262 -28.08 1.37 -22.66
CA LYS A 262 -26.71 1.42 -23.18
C LYS A 262 -25.70 1.31 -22.04
N PRO A 263 -25.48 0.09 -21.51
CA PRO A 263 -24.47 -0.14 -20.48
C PRO A 263 -23.10 0.33 -20.96
N THR A 264 -22.47 1.24 -20.23
CA THR A 264 -21.07 1.67 -20.46
C THR A 264 -20.17 1.35 -19.28
N ALA A 265 -20.77 1.00 -18.14
CA ALA A 265 -20.08 0.53 -16.96
C ALA A 265 -20.98 -0.44 -16.18
N ALA A 266 -20.36 -1.43 -15.55
CA ALA A 266 -21.04 -2.43 -14.73
C ALA A 266 -20.28 -2.71 -13.43
N ARG A 267 -21.02 -3.00 -12.37
CA ARG A 267 -20.53 -3.63 -11.13
C ARG A 267 -21.07 -5.05 -11.09
N VAL A 268 -20.16 -6.01 -11.01
CA VAL A 268 -20.43 -7.44 -11.04
C VAL A 268 -19.99 -8.05 -9.72
N GLN A 269 -20.92 -8.64 -8.97
CA GLN A 269 -20.58 -9.43 -7.81
C GLN A 269 -20.41 -10.89 -8.23
N VAL A 270 -19.25 -11.47 -7.93
CA VAL A 270 -18.93 -12.86 -8.26
C VAL A 270 -18.55 -13.64 -7.01
N THR A 271 -18.68 -14.96 -7.08
CA THR A 271 -18.10 -15.90 -6.13
C THR A 271 -17.07 -16.75 -6.87
N VAL A 272 -15.86 -16.82 -6.32
CA VAL A 272 -14.74 -17.59 -6.89
C VAL A 272 -14.13 -18.51 -5.85
N SER A 273 -13.44 -19.57 -6.28
CA SER A 273 -12.72 -20.49 -5.38
C SER A 273 -11.39 -20.94 -5.98
N ALA A 274 -10.48 -21.44 -5.15
CA ALA A 274 -9.18 -21.96 -5.56
C ALA A 274 -8.70 -23.07 -4.59
N PRO A 275 -7.75 -23.94 -4.96
CA PRO A 275 -7.17 -24.88 -4.00
C PRO A 275 -6.62 -24.17 -2.75
N GLY A 276 -7.12 -24.53 -1.57
CA GLY A 276 -6.75 -23.89 -0.30
C GLY A 276 -7.51 -22.59 0.03
N ALA A 277 -8.29 -22.05 -0.91
CA ALA A 277 -9.22 -20.95 -0.68
C ALA A 277 -10.67 -21.44 -0.91
N GLY A 278 -11.51 -21.31 0.12
CA GLY A 278 -12.94 -21.61 -0.03
C GLY A 278 -13.65 -20.67 -1.02
N ASN A 279 -14.96 -20.52 -0.87
CA ASN A 279 -15.71 -19.55 -1.67
C ASN A 279 -15.41 -18.12 -1.21
N VAL A 280 -14.88 -17.29 -2.11
CA VAL A 280 -14.56 -15.88 -1.90
C VAL A 280 -15.50 -15.04 -2.75
N SER A 281 -16.18 -14.07 -2.13
CA SER A 281 -16.97 -13.08 -2.87
C SER A 281 -16.10 -11.90 -3.28
N GLN A 282 -16.25 -11.45 -4.52
CA GLN A 282 -15.55 -10.28 -5.07
C GLN A 282 -16.53 -9.37 -5.78
N THR A 283 -16.23 -8.07 -5.77
CA THR A 283 -16.92 -7.06 -6.58
C THR A 283 -15.98 -6.56 -7.66
N VAL A 284 -16.36 -6.75 -8.91
CA VAL A 284 -15.58 -6.39 -10.09
C VAL A 284 -16.27 -5.25 -10.80
N TYR A 285 -15.51 -4.22 -11.14
CA TYR A 285 -15.98 -3.09 -11.92
C TYR A 285 -15.46 -3.20 -13.35
N LEU A 286 -16.37 -3.10 -14.31
CA LEU A 286 -16.06 -3.20 -15.73
C LEU A 286 -16.47 -1.94 -16.46
N LYS A 287 -15.59 -1.41 -17.29
CA LYS A 287 -15.94 -0.45 -18.32
C LYS A 287 -16.18 -1.21 -19.61
N VAL A 288 -17.30 -0.93 -20.26
CA VAL A 288 -17.74 -1.66 -21.45
C VAL A 288 -18.17 -0.69 -22.54
N ARG A 289 -18.08 -1.15 -23.79
CA ARG A 289 -18.67 -0.46 -24.93
C ARG A 289 -19.49 -1.43 -25.76
N ALA A 290 -20.58 -0.95 -26.34
CA ALA A 290 -21.29 -1.69 -27.36
C ALA A 290 -20.50 -1.67 -28.67
N ASP A 291 -20.35 -2.82 -29.32
CA ASP A 291 -19.74 -2.97 -30.64
C ASP A 291 -20.56 -3.94 -31.49
N ARG A 292 -21.14 -3.44 -32.59
CA ARG A 292 -21.86 -4.23 -33.61
C ARG A 292 -22.87 -5.26 -33.05
N GLY A 293 -23.63 -4.87 -32.02
CA GLY A 293 -24.64 -5.74 -31.40
C GLY A 293 -24.12 -6.68 -30.31
N SER A 294 -22.84 -6.55 -29.94
CA SER A 294 -22.21 -7.20 -28.79
C SER A 294 -21.62 -6.15 -27.84
N TYR A 295 -20.97 -6.61 -26.76
CA TYR A 295 -20.26 -5.78 -25.81
C TYR A 295 -18.77 -6.14 -25.80
N LEU A 296 -17.92 -5.17 -25.52
CA LEU A 296 -16.48 -5.35 -25.34
C LEU A 296 -16.02 -4.65 -24.06
N VAL A 297 -15.19 -5.33 -23.29
CA VAL A 297 -14.56 -4.82 -22.06
C VAL A 297 -13.39 -3.90 -22.42
N GLU A 298 -13.42 -2.69 -21.87
CA GLU A 298 -12.35 -1.70 -22.00
C GLU A 298 -11.42 -1.69 -20.78
N SER A 299 -11.96 -2.00 -19.59
CA SER A 299 -11.17 -2.11 -18.37
C SER A 299 -11.87 -2.98 -17.33
N LEU A 300 -11.07 -3.59 -16.46
CA LEU A 300 -11.50 -4.39 -15.31
C LEU A 300 -10.72 -3.91 -14.07
N GLY A 301 -11.40 -3.69 -12.95
CA GLY A 301 -10.77 -3.23 -11.71
C GLY A 301 -11.58 -3.49 -10.43
N ALA A 302 -10.97 -3.18 -9.28
CA ALA A 302 -11.57 -3.32 -7.94
C ALA A 302 -12.32 -2.06 -7.46
N GLY A 303 -12.33 -1.00 -8.28
CA GLY A 303 -13.01 0.28 -8.04
C GLY A 303 -13.00 1.12 -9.32
N TYR A 304 -13.66 2.28 -9.27
CA TYR A 304 -13.69 3.29 -10.33
C TYR A 304 -13.06 4.59 -9.87
#